data_AF-A0A7T2VVL7-F1
#
_entry.id   AF-A0A7T2VVL7-F1
#
_cell.length_a   1.000
_cell.length_b   1.000
_cell.length_c   1.000
_cell.angle_alpha   90.00
_cell.angle_beta   90.00
_cell.angle_gamma   90.00
#
_symmetry.space_group_name_H-M   'P 1'
#
loop_
_entity.id
_entity.type
_entity.pdbx_description
1 polymer ?
#
loop_
_entity_poly.entity_id
_entity_poly.type
_entity_poly.pdbx_seq_one_letter_code
_entity_poly.pdbx_strand_id
1 'polypeptide(L)'
;MRVGFFFALENIVFDLSQIIFFIIGCFATITLVMMAYPDLFRRKQKFYAKHVITPFERKMFIRLKEAFPRHHVLAQVSFSSLITSNHYKIRAKFNRKVTDFVLLDEQLAVVVIIELDDRSLFLID
;
A
#
# COMPACT_ATOMS: atom_id res chain seq x y z
N MET A 1 62.98 24.33 24.49
CA MET A 1 61.95 24.40 23.44
C MET A 1 61.43 23.03 22.95
N ARG A 2 62.26 21.98 22.88
CA ARG A 2 61.86 20.66 22.33
C ARG A 2 60.88 19.85 23.21
N VAL A 3 60.96 19.99 24.53
CA VAL A 3 60.13 19.24 25.49
C VAL A 3 58.69 19.77 25.54
N GLY A 4 58.48 21.08 25.53
CA GLY A 4 57.13 21.68 25.52
C GLY A 4 56.36 21.41 24.22
N PHE A 5 57.05 21.29 23.09
CA PHE A 5 56.43 20.91 21.80
C PHE A 5 55.93 19.46 21.82
N PHE A 6 56.67 18.55 22.45
CA PHE A 6 56.27 17.15 22.59
C PHE A 6 55.02 16.99 23.47
N PHE A 7 54.98 17.66 24.62
CA PHE A 7 53.79 17.68 25.49
C PHE A 7 52.57 18.32 24.81
N ALA A 8 52.74 19.37 24.02
CA ALA A 8 51.64 19.97 23.27
C ALA A 8 51.06 18.99 22.23
N LEU A 9 51.91 18.21 21.55
CA LEU A 9 51.48 17.22 20.57
C LEU A 9 50.70 16.07 21.22
N GLU A 10 51.15 15.57 22.38
CA GLU A 10 50.46 14.48 23.11
C GLU A 10 49.06 14.91 23.59
N ASN A 11 48.92 16.13 24.10
CA ASN A 11 47.62 16.67 24.51
C ASN A 11 46.67 16.82 23.31
N ILE A 12 47.16 17.31 22.17
CA ILE A 12 46.35 17.43 20.94
C ILE A 12 45.88 16.05 20.44
N VAL A 13 46.75 15.04 20.46
CA VAL A 13 46.40 13.67 20.05
C VAL A 13 45.38 13.05 21.02
N PHE A 14 45.53 13.30 22.32
CA PHE A 14 44.59 12.85 23.34
C PHE A 14 43.21 13.49 23.14
N ASP A 15 43.14 14.81 22.96
CA ASP A 15 41.89 15.54 22.70
C ASP A 15 41.20 15.05 21.42
N LEU A 16 41.97 14.80 20.36
CA LEU A 16 41.44 14.27 19.10
C LEU A 16 40.83 12.87 19.28
N SER A 17 41.48 12.00 20.06
CA SER A 17 40.96 10.66 20.34
C SER A 17 39.63 10.71 21.10
N GLN A 18 39.50 11.61 22.07
CA GLN A 18 38.25 11.79 22.82
C GLN A 18 37.11 12.29 21.93
N ILE A 19 37.40 13.23 21.03
CA ILE A 19 36.42 13.73 20.06
C ILE A 19 35.94 12.59 19.15
N ILE A 20 36.85 11.74 18.66
CA ILE A 20 36.49 10.60 17.80
C ILE A 20 35.58 9.62 18.53
N PHE A 21 35.90 9.24 19.78
CA PHE A 21 35.04 8.34 20.56
C PHE A 21 33.66 8.93 20.83
N PHE A 22 33.59 10.24 21.11
CA PHE A 22 32.32 10.93 21.30
C PHE A 22 31.45 10.87 20.04
N ILE A 23 32.03 11.15 18.86
CA ILE A 23 31.33 11.11 17.58
C ILE A 23 30.82 9.69 17.26
N ILE A 24 31.64 8.66 17.48
CA ILE A 24 31.23 7.26 17.28
C ILE A 24 30.06 6.90 18.21
N GLY A 25 30.11 7.32 19.48
CA GLY A 25 29.02 7.14 20.43
C GLY A 25 27.72 7.84 19.98
N CYS A 26 27.81 9.07 19.50
CA CYS A 26 26.67 9.78 18.93
C CYS A 26 26.08 9.05 17.72
N PHE A 27 26.89 8.57 16.78
CA PHE A 27 26.39 7.80 15.64
C PHE A 27 25.75 6.48 16.07
N ALA A 28 26.38 5.72 16.96
CA ALA A 28 25.85 4.45 17.45
C ALA A 28 24.49 4.63 18.15
N THR A 29 24.36 5.66 18.98
CA THR A 29 23.10 5.99 19.66
C THR A 29 22.01 6.44 18.69
N ILE A 30 22.33 7.27 17.70
CA ILE A 30 21.38 7.68 16.65
C ILE A 30 20.89 6.45 15.88
N THR A 31 21.80 5.56 15.46
CA THR A 31 21.45 4.33 14.75
C THR A 31 20.57 3.41 15.60
N LEU A 32 20.90 3.24 16.88
CA LEU A 32 20.09 2.45 17.83
C LEU A 32 18.66 3.02 17.94
N VAL A 33 18.53 4.33 18.07
CA VAL A 33 17.22 5.01 18.18
C VAL A 33 16.41 4.84 16.88
N MET A 34 17.03 4.98 15.71
CA MET A 34 16.36 4.75 14.42
C MET A 34 15.86 3.32 14.27
N MET A 35 16.61 2.33 14.76
CA MET A 35 16.25 0.92 14.70
C MET A 35 15.16 0.55 15.73
N ALA A 36 15.19 1.15 16.92
CA ALA A 36 14.21 0.91 17.99
C ALA A 36 12.86 1.61 17.70
N TYR A 37 12.89 2.75 17.02
CA TYR A 37 11.69 3.56 16.73
C TYR A 37 11.55 3.85 15.22
N PRO A 38 11.43 2.82 14.36
CA PRO A 38 11.38 3.00 12.91
C PRO A 38 10.14 3.79 12.48
N ASP A 39 9.05 3.69 13.24
CA ASP A 39 7.79 4.37 12.95
C ASP A 39 7.85 5.89 13.17
N LEU A 40 8.82 6.39 13.96
CA LEU A 40 9.06 7.84 14.13
C LEU A 40 9.58 8.47 12.83
N PHE A 41 10.34 7.70 12.04
CA PHE A 41 10.94 8.14 10.78
C PHE A 41 10.12 7.72 9.55
N ARG A 42 9.09 6.89 9.71
CA ARG A 42 8.18 6.55 8.62
C ARG A 42 7.20 7.68 8.38
N ARG A 43 7.28 8.28 7.19
CA ARG A 43 6.26 9.24 6.73
C ARG A 43 4.90 8.55 6.73
N LYS A 44 3.94 9.10 7.48
CA LYS A 44 2.54 8.68 7.40
C LYS A 44 2.03 8.97 5.98
N GLN A 45 1.72 7.93 5.23
CA GLN A 45 1.10 8.08 3.92
C GLN A 45 -0.30 8.67 4.11
N LYS A 46 -0.65 9.67 3.30
CA LYS A 46 -1.99 10.26 3.29
C LYS A 46 -2.87 9.41 2.38
N PHE A 47 -3.95 8.88 2.95
CA PHE A 47 -4.97 8.16 2.19
C PHE A 47 -6.07 9.13 1.75
N TYR A 48 -6.54 8.99 0.52
CA TYR A 48 -7.62 9.79 -0.03
C TYR A 48 -8.79 8.90 -0.40
N ALA A 49 -10.01 9.35 -0.10
CA ALA A 49 -11.21 8.66 -0.53
C ALA A 49 -11.34 8.77 -2.06
N LYS A 50 -11.46 7.63 -2.74
CA LYS A 50 -11.77 7.54 -4.17
C LYS A 50 -13.21 7.08 -4.33
N HIS A 51 -13.90 7.58 -5.35
CA HIS A 51 -15.21 7.05 -5.71
C HIS A 51 -15.10 5.60 -6.20
N VAL A 52 -15.94 4.71 -5.68
CA VAL A 52 -15.82 3.26 -5.90
C VAL A 52 -16.23 2.87 -7.32
N ILE A 53 -17.27 3.49 -7.87
CA ILE A 53 -17.84 3.15 -9.18
C ILE A 53 -17.98 4.39 -10.07
N THR A 54 -17.84 4.26 -11.38
CA THR A 54 -18.06 5.39 -12.31
C THR A 54 -19.54 5.80 -12.40
N PRO A 55 -19.89 6.99 -12.92
CA PRO A 55 -21.28 7.37 -13.16
C PRO A 55 -22.03 6.40 -14.09
N PHE A 56 -21.32 5.81 -15.07
CA PHE A 56 -21.87 4.80 -15.97
C PHE A 56 -22.17 3.50 -15.23
N GLU A 57 -21.20 2.97 -14.49
CA GLU A 57 -21.38 1.81 -13.61
C GLU A 57 -22.55 2.02 -12.63
N ARG A 58 -22.68 3.21 -12.04
CA ARG A 58 -23.79 3.53 -11.14
C ARG A 58 -25.15 3.31 -11.80
N LYS A 59 -25.33 3.76 -13.04
CA LYS A 59 -26.60 3.57 -13.78
C LYS A 59 -26.87 2.08 -14.02
N MET A 60 -25.84 1.30 -14.33
CA MET A 60 -25.98 -0.15 -14.51
C MET A 60 -26.30 -0.86 -13.18
N PHE A 61 -25.62 -0.49 -12.11
CA PHE A 61 -25.85 -1.04 -10.77
C PHE A 61 -27.30 -0.87 -10.32
N ILE A 62 -27.89 0.32 -10.55
CA ILE A 62 -29.30 0.58 -10.24
C ILE A 62 -30.20 -0.35 -11.05
N ARG A 63 -29.98 -0.45 -12.38
CA ARG A 63 -30.75 -1.34 -13.25
C ARG A 63 -30.64 -2.81 -12.86
N LEU A 64 -29.46 -3.27 -12.46
CA LEU A 64 -29.27 -4.64 -11.98
C LEU A 64 -30.08 -4.90 -10.70
N LYS A 65 -30.09 -3.97 -9.75
CA LYS A 65 -30.90 -4.11 -8.53
C LYS A 65 -32.40 -4.11 -8.82
N GLU A 66 -32.85 -3.29 -9.78
CA GLU A 66 -34.26 -3.24 -10.18
C GLU A 66 -34.70 -4.49 -10.94
N ALA A 67 -33.84 -5.00 -11.84
CA ALA A 67 -34.12 -6.21 -12.63
C ALA A 67 -34.06 -7.49 -11.78
N PHE A 68 -33.22 -7.52 -10.76
CA PHE A 68 -33.00 -8.70 -9.90
C PHE A 68 -33.23 -8.37 -8.42
N PRO A 69 -34.47 -8.05 -7.99
CA PRO A 69 -34.74 -7.55 -6.64
C PRO A 69 -34.51 -8.58 -5.52
N ARG A 70 -34.47 -9.87 -5.86
CA ARG A 70 -34.17 -10.97 -4.92
C ARG A 70 -32.68 -11.34 -4.87
N HIS A 71 -31.85 -10.72 -5.71
CA HIS A 71 -30.43 -11.02 -5.78
C HIS A 71 -29.61 -9.89 -5.17
N HIS A 72 -28.40 -10.21 -4.74
CA HIS A 72 -27.45 -9.21 -4.26
C HIS A 72 -26.50 -8.81 -5.38
N VAL A 73 -26.37 -7.51 -5.62
CA VAL A 73 -25.42 -6.97 -6.60
C VAL A 73 -24.21 -6.44 -5.83
N LEU A 74 -23.04 -6.99 -6.11
CA LEU A 74 -21.76 -6.47 -5.66
C LEU A 74 -21.08 -5.71 -6.80
N ALA A 75 -20.36 -4.63 -6.49
CA ALA A 75 -19.61 -3.84 -7.47
C ALA A 75 -18.10 -3.92 -7.20
N GLN A 76 -17.28 -3.86 -8.25
CA GLN A 76 -15.81 -3.82 -8.18
C GLN A 76 -15.22 -4.98 -7.37
N VAL A 77 -15.60 -6.22 -7.70
CA VAL A 77 -15.21 -7.41 -6.93
C VAL A 77 -13.91 -8.00 -7.45
N SER A 78 -12.95 -8.25 -6.56
CA SER A 78 -11.70 -8.91 -6.95
C SER A 78 -11.94 -10.36 -7.37
N PHE A 79 -11.28 -10.83 -8.44
CA PHE A 79 -11.37 -12.24 -8.82
C PHE A 79 -10.82 -13.17 -7.72
N SER A 80 -9.87 -12.71 -6.91
CA SER A 80 -9.32 -13.48 -5.80
C SER A 80 -10.29 -13.77 -4.66
N SER A 81 -11.44 -13.08 -4.59
CA SER A 81 -12.53 -13.43 -3.68
C SER A 81 -13.56 -14.39 -4.29
N LEU A 82 -13.55 -14.54 -5.62
CA LEU A 82 -14.50 -15.37 -6.36
C LEU A 82 -13.91 -16.76 -6.66
N ILE A 83 -12.62 -16.81 -6.96
CA ILE A 83 -11.93 -18.04 -7.36
C ILE A 83 -10.58 -18.17 -6.63
N THR A 84 -10.18 -19.42 -6.40
CA THR A 84 -8.90 -19.75 -5.76
C THR A 84 -8.21 -20.90 -6.48
N SER A 85 -6.91 -21.04 -6.24
CA SER A 85 -6.10 -22.13 -6.79
C SER A 85 -4.90 -22.38 -5.89
N ASN A 86 -4.58 -23.65 -5.66
CA ASN A 86 -3.40 -24.08 -4.90
C ASN A 86 -2.09 -23.78 -5.64
N HIS A 87 -2.14 -23.63 -6.97
CA HIS A 87 -0.97 -23.27 -7.77
C HIS A 87 -0.78 -21.75 -7.84
N TYR A 88 0.35 -21.28 -7.30
CA TYR A 88 0.73 -19.87 -7.29
C TYR A 88 0.70 -19.22 -8.69
N LYS A 89 1.24 -19.92 -9.71
CA LYS A 89 1.27 -19.42 -11.10
C LYS A 89 -0.13 -19.16 -11.67
N ILE A 90 -1.11 -19.99 -11.30
CA ILE A 90 -2.50 -19.83 -11.74
C ILE A 90 -3.14 -18.68 -10.97
N ARG A 91 -2.94 -18.62 -9.65
CA ARG A 91 -3.45 -17.55 -8.78
C ARG A 91 -2.97 -16.15 -9.21
N ALA A 92 -1.71 -16.05 -9.65
CA ALA A 92 -1.15 -14.81 -10.17
C ALA A 92 -1.91 -14.26 -11.39
N LYS A 93 -2.56 -15.11 -12.21
CA LYS A 93 -3.31 -14.68 -13.40
C LYS A 93 -4.54 -13.85 -13.08
N PHE A 94 -5.15 -14.06 -11.92
CA PHE A 94 -6.40 -13.39 -11.54
C PHE A 94 -6.28 -12.50 -10.29
N ASN A 95 -5.17 -12.56 -9.56
CA ASN A 95 -4.95 -11.74 -8.35
C ASN A 95 -5.06 -10.22 -8.56
N ARG A 96 -4.88 -9.74 -9.79
CA ARG A 96 -4.97 -8.32 -10.14
C ARG A 96 -6.22 -7.97 -10.93
N LYS A 97 -7.12 -8.94 -11.14
CA LYS A 97 -8.36 -8.75 -11.88
C LYS A 97 -9.47 -8.34 -10.92
N VAL A 98 -10.24 -7.36 -11.34
CA VAL A 98 -11.43 -6.85 -10.66
C VAL A 98 -12.53 -6.81 -11.72
N THR A 99 -13.72 -7.29 -11.37
CA THR A 99 -14.90 -7.23 -12.22
C THR A 99 -15.81 -6.08 -11.83
N ASP A 100 -16.52 -5.52 -12.80
CA ASP A 100 -17.45 -4.42 -12.52
C ASP A 100 -18.61 -4.84 -11.61
N PHE A 101 -19.28 -5.96 -11.89
CA PHE A 101 -20.36 -6.48 -11.03
C PHE A 101 -20.37 -7.99 -10.85
N VAL A 102 -20.89 -8.42 -9.70
CA VAL A 102 -21.20 -9.82 -9.41
C VAL A 102 -22.62 -9.90 -8.87
N LEU A 103 -23.42 -10.80 -9.45
CA LEU A 103 -24.76 -11.11 -8.97
C LEU A 103 -24.70 -12.36 -8.09
N LEU A 104 -25.25 -12.26 -6.88
CA LEU A 104 -25.39 -13.37 -5.95
C LEU A 104 -26.86 -13.73 -5.75
N ASP A 105 -27.14 -15.01 -5.49
CA ASP A 105 -28.45 -15.46 -5.03
C ASP A 105 -28.70 -15.14 -3.55
N GLU A 106 -29.86 -15.54 -3.03
CA GLU A 106 -30.26 -15.36 -1.62
C GLU A 106 -29.34 -16.10 -0.64
N GLN A 107 -28.58 -17.10 -1.12
CA GLN A 107 -27.59 -17.86 -0.35
C GLN A 107 -26.18 -17.27 -0.46
N LEU A 108 -26.03 -16.11 -1.11
CA LEU A 108 -24.76 -15.44 -1.39
C LEU A 108 -23.83 -16.23 -2.31
N ALA A 109 -24.35 -17.18 -3.09
CA ALA A 109 -23.58 -17.89 -4.11
C ALA A 109 -23.53 -17.06 -5.40
N VAL A 110 -22.39 -17.12 -6.09
CA VAL A 110 -22.17 -16.38 -7.33
C VAL A 110 -22.99 -17.00 -8.46
N VAL A 111 -23.89 -16.20 -9.03
CA VAL A 111 -24.73 -16.60 -10.18
C VAL A 111 -24.12 -16.09 -11.48
N VAL A 112 -23.70 -14.82 -11.51
CA VAL A 112 -23.19 -14.16 -12.72
C VAL A 112 -22.05 -13.19 -12.36
N ILE A 113 -21.03 -13.15 -13.22
CA ILE A 113 -19.99 -12.11 -13.23
C ILE A 113 -20.21 -11.24 -14.48
N ILE A 114 -20.22 -9.92 -14.31
CA ILE A 114 -20.54 -8.94 -15.35
C ILE A 114 -19.38 -7.97 -15.48
N GLU A 115 -18.73 -7.97 -16.64
CA GLU A 115 -17.75 -6.95 -17.03
C GLU A 115 -18.42 -5.97 -18.01
N LEU A 116 -18.22 -4.68 -17.80
CA LEU A 116 -18.58 -3.65 -18.75
C LEU A 116 -17.41 -3.48 -19.71
N ASP A 117 -17.53 -4.03 -20.92
CA ASP A 117 -16.58 -3.70 -21.98
C ASP A 117 -16.79 -2.26 -22.43
N ASP A 118 -15.70 -1.57 -22.73
CA ASP A 118 -15.66 -0.13 -22.96
C ASP A 118 -16.37 0.20 -24.29
N ARG A 119 -17.67 0.50 -24.22
CA ARG A 119 -18.30 1.35 -25.24
C ARG A 119 -18.26 2.76 -24.72
N SER A 120 -17.23 3.47 -25.18
CA SER A 120 -17.13 4.91 -25.31
C SER A 120 -18.45 5.54 -25.76
N LEU A 121 -19.36 5.79 -24.82
CA LEU A 121 -20.53 6.62 -25.07
C LEU A 121 -20.26 7.96 -24.37
N PHE A 122 -19.51 8.79 -25.09
CA PHE A 122 -19.56 10.24 -24.92
C PHE A 122 -21.03 10.64 -24.76
N LEU A 123 -21.41 11.02 -23.55
CA LEU A 123 -22.58 11.84 -23.34
C LEU A 123 -22.18 13.26 -23.73
N ILE A 124 -22.71 13.72 -24.86
CA ILE A 124 -23.10 15.12 -24.97
C ILE A 124 -24.59 15.08 -25.27
N ASP A 125 -25.37 15.04 -24.19
CA ASP A 125 -26.63 15.78 -24.09
C ASP A 125 -26.36 16.90 -23.06
#